data_AF-A0A3P6SPN8-F1
#
_entry.id   AF-A0A3P6SPN8-F1
#
_cell.length_a   1.000
_cell.length_b   1.000
_cell.length_c   1.000
_cell.angle_alpha   90.00
_cell.angle_beta   90.00
_cell.angle_gamma   90.00
#
_symmetry.space_group_name_H-M   'P 1'
#
loop_
_entity.id
_entity.type
_entity.pdbx_description
1 polymer ?
#
loop_
_entity_poly.entity_id
_entity_poly.type
_entity_poly.pdbx_seq_one_letter_code
_entity_poly.pdbx_strand_id
1 'polypeptide(L)'
;MVEHGYYNFLNWFDERAWYPLGRIVGGTVCLSHGLSWADVNLWYDSLASGLTELPRPYQVSPFATQCIHTEICVFLAPTFSGLTAIATYLLTKELWSAGAGLFAACFIAISPGYTSRSVAGSYDNEGIAIFALQFTYYLWVKALKTGSVMWASFCALSYFYMVSAWGGYVFIINLIPLHVLALIVIGESL
;
A
#
# COMPACT_ATOMS: atom_id res chain seq x y z
N MET A 1 -8.22 14.22 9.03
CA MET A 1 -6.75 14.26 8.93
C MET A 1 -6.25 15.49 8.18
N VAL A 2 -6.78 15.81 7.00
CA VAL A 2 -6.38 16.99 6.22
C VAL A 2 -6.56 18.31 6.98
N GLU A 3 -7.74 18.54 7.55
CA GLU A 3 -8.05 19.82 8.20
C GLU A 3 -7.47 19.94 9.62
N HIS A 4 -7.32 18.81 10.32
CA HIS A 4 -7.00 18.78 11.75
C HIS A 4 -5.59 18.26 12.05
N GLY A 5 -4.84 17.79 11.03
CA GLY A 5 -3.48 17.27 11.17
C GLY A 5 -3.36 15.81 11.60
N TYR A 6 -2.15 15.26 11.51
CA TYR A 6 -1.84 13.85 11.80
C TYR A 6 -1.89 13.51 13.31
N TYR A 7 -1.31 14.36 14.16
CA TYR A 7 -1.28 14.12 15.61
C TYR A 7 -2.68 14.14 16.25
N ASN A 8 -3.57 15.01 15.78
CA ASN A 8 -4.95 15.04 16.25
C ASN A 8 -5.76 13.84 15.73
N PHE A 9 -5.41 13.29 14.57
CA PHE A 9 -6.03 12.06 14.07
C PHE A 9 -5.64 10.83 14.89
N LEU A 10 -4.36 10.70 15.27
CA LEU A 10 -3.90 9.60 16.10
C LEU A 10 -4.57 9.55 17.48
N ASN A 11 -4.93 10.72 18.03
CA ASN A 11 -5.62 10.83 19.31
C ASN A 11 -7.14 11.05 19.16
N TRP A 12 -7.70 10.80 17.97
CA TRP A 12 -9.09 11.12 17.70
C TRP A 12 -10.05 10.13 18.37
N PHE A 13 -10.95 10.67 19.20
CA PHE A 13 -12.13 9.99 19.73
C PHE A 13 -13.37 10.46 18.99
N ASP A 14 -14.08 9.54 18.35
CA ASP A 14 -15.32 9.80 17.66
C ASP A 14 -16.51 9.48 18.58
N GLU A 15 -17.14 10.53 19.10
CA GLU A 15 -18.34 10.45 19.94
C GLU A 15 -19.62 10.20 19.12
N ARG A 16 -19.56 10.39 17.79
CA ARG A 16 -20.73 10.27 16.90
C ARG A 16 -20.98 8.83 16.45
N ALA A 17 -19.98 7.97 16.56
CA ALA A 17 -20.09 6.55 16.26
C ALA A 17 -20.30 5.73 17.55
N TRP A 18 -21.06 4.63 17.47
CA TRP A 18 -21.25 3.68 18.57
C TRP A 18 -21.86 4.30 19.85
N TYR A 19 -22.99 4.98 19.71
CA TYR A 19 -23.73 5.47 20.89
C TYR A 19 -24.13 4.29 21.80
N PRO A 20 -23.89 4.34 23.13
CA PRO A 20 -23.41 5.47 23.94
C PRO A 20 -21.90 5.48 24.27
N LEU A 21 -21.11 4.54 23.74
CA LEU A 21 -19.71 4.31 24.14
C LEU A 21 -18.68 5.17 23.38
N GLY A 22 -18.99 5.60 22.16
CA GLY A 22 -18.02 6.26 21.29
C GLY A 22 -17.00 5.27 20.70
N ARG A 23 -16.12 5.75 19.81
CA ARG A 23 -15.03 4.95 19.22
C ARG A 23 -13.72 5.73 19.21
N ILE A 24 -12.67 5.14 19.78
CA ILE A 24 -11.29 5.63 19.62
C ILE A 24 -10.81 5.28 18.21
N VAL A 25 -10.72 6.24 17.30
CA VAL A 25 -10.43 5.97 15.89
C VAL A 25 -8.94 5.72 15.66
N GLY A 26 -8.07 6.52 16.28
CA GLY A 26 -6.63 6.42 16.05
C GLY A 26 -5.99 5.09 16.45
N GLY A 27 -6.59 4.36 17.41
CA GLY A 27 -6.13 3.03 17.83
C GLY A 27 -6.87 1.85 17.18
N THR A 28 -7.96 2.09 16.44
CA THR A 28 -8.80 1.03 15.86
C THR A 28 -8.81 1.01 14.34
N VAL A 29 -8.09 1.93 13.68
CA VAL A 29 -7.95 1.99 12.22
C VAL A 29 -6.53 1.62 11.84
N CYS A 30 -6.36 0.85 10.76
CA CYS A 30 -5.05 0.54 10.20
C CYS A 30 -4.31 1.85 9.86
N LEU A 31 -3.11 2.02 10.41
CA LEU A 31 -2.33 3.26 10.34
C LEU A 31 -1.99 3.69 8.91
N SER A 32 -2.01 2.79 7.92
CA SER A 32 -1.75 3.14 6.52
C SER A 32 -2.80 4.03 5.92
N HIS A 33 -4.03 4.04 6.45
CA HIS A 33 -5.00 5.03 6.02
C HIS A 33 -4.44 6.43 6.24
N GLY A 34 -3.52 6.61 7.19
CA GLY A 34 -2.75 7.84 7.39
C GLY A 34 -1.48 7.99 6.55
N LEU A 35 -0.86 6.90 6.08
CA LEU A 35 0.30 6.95 5.17
C LEU A 35 -0.13 7.18 3.72
N SER A 36 -1.27 6.64 3.29
CA SER A 36 -1.87 6.98 2.01
C SER A 36 -2.22 8.48 1.94
N TRP A 37 -2.50 9.16 3.06
CA TRP A 37 -2.59 10.63 3.11
C TRP A 37 -1.25 11.34 2.93
N ALA A 38 -0.12 10.78 3.40
CA ALA A 38 1.21 11.33 3.12
C ALA A 38 1.55 11.22 1.63
N ASP A 39 1.18 10.11 1.00
CA ASP A 39 1.26 9.94 -0.45
C ASP A 39 0.35 10.95 -1.17
N VAL A 40 -0.91 11.14 -0.73
CA VAL A 40 -1.83 12.16 -1.30
C VAL A 40 -1.28 13.59 -1.18
N ASN A 41 -0.65 13.95 -0.06
CA ASN A 41 -0.03 15.27 0.11
C ASN A 41 1.20 15.44 -0.79
N LEU A 42 2.04 14.40 -0.94
CA LEU A 42 3.18 14.41 -1.87
C LEU A 42 2.74 14.48 -3.34
N TRP A 43 1.66 13.79 -3.70
CA TRP A 43 1.04 13.88 -5.02
C TRP A 43 0.43 15.26 -5.27
N TYR A 44 -0.22 15.87 -4.27
CA TYR A 44 -0.74 17.24 -4.36
C TYR A 44 0.38 18.27 -4.55
N ASP A 45 1.47 18.16 -3.77
CA ASP A 45 2.63 19.05 -3.88
C ASP A 45 3.37 18.86 -5.21
N SER A 46 3.50 17.62 -5.69
CA SER A 46 4.11 17.31 -6.99
C SER A 46 3.27 17.79 -8.17
N LEU A 47 1.96 17.56 -8.17
CA LEU A 47 1.04 18.00 -9.22
C LEU A 47 0.92 19.54 -9.25
N ALA A 48 0.92 20.19 -8.08
CA ALA A 48 0.94 21.64 -7.95
C ALA A 48 2.27 22.26 -8.44
N SER A 49 3.39 21.53 -8.38
CA SER A 49 4.69 21.97 -8.89
C SER A 49 4.89 21.74 -10.39
N GLY A 50 4.16 20.81 -11.01
CA GLY A 50 4.23 20.51 -12.45
C GLY A 50 3.33 21.41 -13.32
N LEU A 51 2.30 22.04 -12.74
CA LEU A 51 1.46 23.05 -13.39
C LEU A 51 1.98 24.46 -13.08
N THR A 52 3.27 24.71 -13.35
CA THR A 52 3.80 26.08 -13.42
C THR A 52 3.19 26.79 -14.63
N GLU A 53 2.01 27.39 -14.46
CA GLU A 53 1.50 28.61 -15.14
C GLU A 53 0.12 29.04 -14.57
N LEU A 54 -0.56 28.22 -13.76
CA LEU A 54 -1.82 28.63 -13.14
C LEU A 54 -1.57 29.40 -11.83
N PRO A 55 -2.03 30.66 -11.70
CA PRO A 55 -1.84 31.46 -10.50
C PRO A 55 -2.50 30.74 -9.31
N ARG A 56 -1.71 30.46 -8.26
CA ARG A 56 -2.19 29.92 -6.98
C ARG A 56 -3.41 30.71 -6.52
N PRO A 57 -4.64 30.17 -6.52
CA PRO A 57 -5.72 30.81 -5.81
C PRO A 57 -5.62 30.27 -4.38
N TYR A 58 -5.04 31.06 -3.48
CA TYR A 58 -5.14 30.86 -2.02
C TYR A 58 -6.59 31.09 -1.50
N GLN A 59 -7.59 30.90 -2.36
CA GLN A 59 -9.02 31.00 -2.10
C GLN A 59 -9.77 29.94 -2.93
N VAL A 60 -9.36 28.68 -2.83
CA VAL A 60 -10.28 27.59 -3.17
C VAL A 60 -11.31 27.51 -2.05
N SER A 61 -12.59 27.64 -2.42
CA SER A 61 -13.71 27.43 -1.51
C SER A 61 -13.59 26.04 -0.87
N PRO A 62 -14.06 25.85 0.38
CA PRO A 62 -14.02 24.54 1.04
C PRO A 62 -14.67 23.42 0.20
N PHE A 63 -15.59 23.78 -0.71
CA PHE A 63 -16.20 22.87 -1.68
C PHE A 63 -15.21 22.39 -2.76
N ALA A 64 -14.36 23.27 -3.31
CA ALA A 64 -13.37 22.88 -4.31
C ALA A 64 -12.29 21.95 -3.73
N THR A 65 -11.89 22.19 -2.48
CA THR A 65 -10.95 21.33 -1.75
C THR A 65 -11.56 19.94 -1.52
N GLN A 66 -12.84 19.84 -1.14
CA GLN A 66 -13.52 18.56 -0.96
C GLN A 66 -13.66 17.75 -2.26
N CYS A 67 -13.92 18.41 -3.39
CA CYS A 67 -13.95 17.76 -4.70
C CYS A 67 -12.59 17.15 -5.06
N ILE A 68 -11.50 17.89 -4.87
CA ILE A 68 -10.13 17.42 -5.18
C ILE A 68 -9.75 16.20 -4.32
N HIS A 69 -10.11 16.19 -3.03
CA HIS A 69 -9.83 15.05 -2.15
C HIS A 69 -10.56 13.78 -2.59
N THR A 70 -11.80 13.92 -3.03
CA THR A 70 -12.62 12.77 -3.45
C THR A 70 -12.07 12.14 -4.72
N GLU A 71 -11.63 12.96 -5.70
CA GLU A 71 -10.99 12.48 -6.93
C GLU A 71 -9.70 11.70 -6.64
N ILE A 72 -8.86 12.19 -5.72
CA ILE A 72 -7.62 11.49 -5.37
C ILE A 72 -7.91 10.14 -4.69
N CYS A 73 -8.89 10.08 -3.80
CA CYS A 73 -9.34 8.82 -3.19
C CYS A 73 -9.90 7.83 -4.24
N VAL A 74 -10.56 8.34 -5.30
CA VAL A 74 -11.12 7.53 -6.38
C VAL A 74 -10.03 6.90 -7.27
N PHE A 75 -8.96 7.65 -7.58
CA PHE A 75 -7.88 7.19 -8.48
C PHE A 75 -6.73 6.48 -7.78
N LEU A 76 -6.71 6.43 -6.45
CA LEU A 76 -5.66 5.78 -5.69
C LEU A 76 -5.61 4.26 -5.97
N ALA A 77 -6.74 3.57 -5.91
CA ALA A 77 -6.78 2.11 -6.12
C ALA A 77 -6.29 1.68 -7.53
N PRO A 78 -6.72 2.32 -8.64
CA PRO A 78 -6.16 2.04 -9.97
C PRO A 78 -4.65 2.28 -10.07
N THR A 79 -4.13 3.34 -9.44
CA THR A 79 -2.70 3.66 -9.45
C THR A 79 -1.89 2.55 -8.77
N PHE A 80 -2.32 2.11 -7.59
CA PHE A 80 -1.67 1.00 -6.88
C PHE A 80 -1.85 -0.34 -7.60
N SER A 81 -2.94 -0.54 -8.34
CA SER A 81 -3.11 -1.72 -9.21
C SER A 81 -2.03 -1.79 -10.30
N GLY A 82 -1.71 -0.66 -10.94
CA GLY A 82 -0.58 -0.57 -11.89
C GLY A 82 0.77 -0.88 -11.23
N LEU A 83 1.02 -0.34 -10.04
CA LEU A 83 2.23 -0.65 -9.26
C LEU A 83 2.31 -2.12 -8.87
N THR A 84 1.17 -2.76 -8.60
CA THR A 84 1.08 -4.20 -8.29
C THR A 84 1.51 -5.05 -9.49
N ALA A 85 1.13 -4.66 -10.71
CA ALA A 85 1.58 -5.35 -11.92
C ALA A 85 3.11 -5.28 -12.06
N ILE A 86 3.72 -4.13 -11.75
CA ILE A 86 5.18 -3.96 -11.74
C ILE A 86 5.84 -4.82 -10.65
N ALA A 87 5.29 -4.84 -9.43
CA ALA A 87 5.81 -5.67 -8.34
C ALA A 87 5.72 -7.17 -8.68
N THR A 88 4.63 -7.59 -9.35
CA THR A 88 4.43 -8.97 -9.83
C THR A 88 5.44 -9.35 -10.92
N TYR A 89 5.72 -8.42 -11.85
CA TYR A 89 6.78 -8.58 -12.85
C TYR A 89 8.13 -8.81 -12.16
N LEU A 90 8.50 -7.98 -11.19
CA LEU A 90 9.77 -8.07 -10.48
C LEU A 90 9.90 -9.39 -9.72
N LEU A 91 8.87 -9.79 -8.97
CA LEU A 91 8.88 -11.07 -8.25
C LEU A 91 9.08 -12.25 -9.21
N THR A 92 8.30 -12.30 -10.29
CA THR A 92 8.33 -13.43 -11.23
C THR A 92 9.63 -13.45 -12.03
N LYS A 93 10.20 -12.28 -12.34
CA LYS A 93 11.52 -12.15 -12.95
C LYS A 93 12.61 -12.75 -12.08
N GLU A 94 12.53 -12.57 -10.76
CA GLU A 94 13.48 -13.21 -9.84
C GLU A 94 13.33 -14.74 -9.84
N LEU A 95 12.11 -15.27 -9.99
CA LEU A 95 11.88 -16.71 -9.92
C LEU A 95 12.31 -17.48 -11.18
N TRP A 96 12.08 -16.93 -12.38
CA TRP A 96 12.27 -17.67 -13.62
C TRP A 96 13.01 -16.87 -14.70
N SER A 97 12.28 -16.06 -15.47
CA SER A 97 12.81 -15.28 -16.58
C SER A 97 11.99 -14.01 -16.80
N ALA A 98 12.56 -13.05 -17.52
CA ALA A 98 11.87 -11.79 -17.84
C ALA A 98 10.57 -12.00 -18.65
N GLY A 99 10.54 -13.02 -19.53
CA GLY A 99 9.34 -13.36 -20.31
C GLY A 99 8.20 -13.86 -19.42
N ALA A 100 8.49 -14.76 -18.48
CA ALA A 100 7.49 -15.23 -17.51
C ALA A 100 6.95 -14.07 -16.66
N GLY A 101 7.81 -13.12 -16.29
CA GLY A 101 7.39 -11.92 -15.55
C GLY A 101 6.44 -11.02 -16.31
N LEU A 102 6.64 -10.83 -17.62
CA LEU A 102 5.73 -10.05 -18.46
C LEU A 102 4.34 -10.70 -18.52
N PHE A 103 4.28 -12.02 -18.71
CA PHE A 103 3.01 -12.75 -18.70
C PHE A 103 2.30 -12.66 -17.34
N ALA A 104 3.02 -12.80 -16.23
CA ALA A 104 2.44 -12.67 -14.90
C ALA A 104 1.87 -11.26 -14.65
N ALA A 105 2.57 -10.22 -15.10
CA ALA A 105 2.10 -8.83 -15.00
C ALA A 105 0.84 -8.58 -15.84
N CYS A 106 0.75 -9.15 -17.05
CA CYS A 106 -0.46 -9.06 -17.86
C CYS A 106 -1.63 -9.79 -17.21
N PHE A 107 -1.42 -10.97 -16.62
CA PHE A 107 -2.49 -11.74 -15.98
C PHE A 107 -3.06 -11.06 -14.74
N ILE A 108 -2.21 -10.48 -13.88
CA ILE A 108 -2.71 -9.78 -12.69
C ILE A 108 -3.45 -8.49 -13.06
N ALA A 109 -3.04 -7.81 -14.13
CA ALA A 109 -3.68 -6.57 -14.57
C ALA A 109 -5.13 -6.78 -15.05
N ILE A 110 -5.44 -7.92 -15.65
CA ILE A 110 -6.79 -8.24 -16.16
C ILE A 110 -7.59 -9.17 -15.24
N SER A 111 -7.01 -9.59 -14.10
CA SER A 111 -7.64 -10.58 -13.23
C SER A 111 -8.90 -10.02 -12.58
N PRO A 112 -10.10 -10.58 -12.87
CA PRO A 112 -11.37 -10.03 -12.38
C PRO A 112 -11.46 -10.09 -10.85
N GLY A 113 -10.80 -11.07 -10.23
CA GLY A 113 -10.72 -11.17 -8.77
C GLY A 113 -10.00 -9.98 -8.14
N TYR A 114 -8.90 -9.52 -8.75
CA TYR A 114 -8.19 -8.34 -8.25
C TYR A 114 -8.94 -7.06 -8.61
N THR A 115 -9.40 -6.93 -9.86
CA THR A 115 -10.14 -5.75 -10.32
C THR A 115 -11.37 -5.46 -9.47
N SER A 116 -12.10 -6.49 -9.00
CA SER A 116 -13.29 -6.31 -8.15
C SER A 116 -13.05 -5.54 -6.84
N ARG A 117 -11.81 -5.57 -6.34
CA ARG A 117 -11.38 -4.93 -5.08
C ARG A 117 -10.52 -3.68 -5.30
N SER A 118 -10.19 -3.38 -6.56
CA SER A 118 -9.35 -2.24 -6.95
C SER A 118 -9.99 -1.34 -8.02
N VAL A 119 -11.33 -1.28 -8.06
CA VAL A 119 -12.08 -0.42 -8.98
C VAL A 119 -11.91 1.05 -8.59
N ALA A 120 -11.88 1.94 -9.59
CA ALA A 120 -11.93 3.38 -9.36
C ALA A 120 -13.15 3.75 -8.49
N GLY A 121 -12.90 4.46 -7.38
CA GLY A 121 -13.93 4.82 -6.39
C GLY A 121 -14.07 3.84 -5.23
N SER A 122 -13.45 2.66 -5.30
CA SER A 122 -13.34 1.74 -4.16
C SER A 122 -12.11 2.08 -3.33
N TYR A 123 -12.28 2.98 -2.35
CA TYR A 123 -11.24 3.31 -1.38
C TYR A 123 -11.24 2.33 -0.21
N ASP A 124 -10.76 1.12 -0.49
CA ASP A 124 -10.56 0.06 0.51
C ASP A 124 -9.08 -0.26 0.68
N ASN A 125 -8.72 -0.81 1.84
CA ASN A 125 -7.35 -1.16 2.23
C ASN A 125 -6.73 -2.19 1.27
N GLU A 126 -7.56 -3.00 0.63
CA GLU A 126 -7.11 -4.17 -0.11
C GLU A 126 -6.26 -3.82 -1.34
N GLY A 127 -6.55 -2.69 -2.02
CA GLY A 127 -5.79 -2.24 -3.18
C GLY A 127 -4.33 -1.90 -2.87
N ILE A 128 -4.09 -1.21 -1.76
CA ILE A 128 -2.72 -0.90 -1.28
C ILE A 128 -2.07 -2.15 -0.69
N ALA A 129 -2.84 -2.97 0.04
CA ALA A 129 -2.33 -4.16 0.71
C ALA A 129 -1.77 -5.19 -0.27
N ILE A 130 -2.44 -5.41 -1.40
CA ILE A 130 -2.00 -6.38 -2.41
C ILE A 130 -0.68 -5.94 -3.04
N PHE A 131 -0.52 -4.64 -3.33
CA PHE A 131 0.77 -4.09 -3.77
C PHE A 131 1.88 -4.34 -2.74
N ALA A 132 1.66 -3.95 -1.48
CA ALA A 132 2.63 -4.07 -0.41
C ALA A 132 3.02 -5.54 -0.14
N LEU A 133 2.06 -6.45 -0.22
CA LEU A 133 2.26 -7.89 -0.10
C LEU A 133 3.17 -8.41 -1.22
N GLN A 134 2.87 -8.06 -2.48
CA GLN A 134 3.66 -8.52 -3.63
C GLN A 134 5.10 -7.98 -3.58
N PHE A 135 5.25 -6.72 -3.16
CA PHE A 135 6.55 -6.07 -3.02
C PHE A 135 7.38 -6.65 -1.86
N THR A 136 6.74 -6.99 -0.74
CA THR A 136 7.39 -7.65 0.40
C THR A 136 7.90 -9.04 0.00
N TYR A 137 7.12 -9.82 -0.75
CA TYR A 137 7.59 -11.11 -1.27
C TYR A 137 8.75 -10.96 -2.26
N TYR A 138 8.72 -9.95 -3.11
CA TYR A 138 9.85 -9.66 -4.01
C TYR A 138 11.14 -9.40 -3.22
N LEU A 139 11.08 -8.51 -2.22
CA LEU A 139 12.24 -8.18 -1.38
C LEU A 139 12.71 -9.36 -0.55
N TRP A 140 11.79 -10.19 -0.04
CA TRP A 140 12.13 -11.41 0.69
C TRP A 140 12.91 -12.39 -0.20
N VAL A 141 12.38 -12.74 -1.38
CA VAL A 141 13.06 -13.66 -2.32
C VAL A 141 14.42 -13.09 -2.75
N LYS A 142 14.48 -11.78 -3.02
CA LYS A 142 15.73 -11.12 -3.39
C LYS A 142 16.76 -11.11 -2.26
N ALA A 143 16.32 -10.91 -1.02
CA ALA A 143 17.18 -10.97 0.16
C ALA A 143 17.77 -12.36 0.35
N LEU A 144 16.95 -13.41 0.18
CA LEU A 144 17.42 -14.80 0.23
C LEU A 144 18.47 -15.08 -0.84
N LYS A 145 18.20 -14.72 -2.11
CA LYS A 145 19.13 -14.98 -3.22
C LYS A 145 20.47 -14.22 -3.10
N THR A 146 20.43 -13.00 -2.56
CA THR A 146 21.63 -12.16 -2.47
C THR A 146 22.41 -12.42 -1.18
N GLY A 147 21.76 -12.92 -0.12
CA GLY A 147 22.36 -13.08 1.21
C GLY A 147 22.74 -11.75 1.88
N SER A 148 22.19 -10.61 1.44
CA SER A 148 22.58 -9.29 1.96
C SER A 148 21.58 -8.74 2.95
N VAL A 149 22.11 -8.29 4.10
CA VAL A 149 21.37 -7.65 5.19
C VAL A 149 20.65 -6.38 4.70
N MET A 150 21.19 -5.68 3.70
CA MET A 150 20.54 -4.48 3.14
C MET A 150 19.15 -4.81 2.58
N TRP A 151 19.03 -5.89 1.81
CA TRP A 151 17.75 -6.30 1.23
C TRP A 151 16.79 -6.82 2.32
N ALA A 152 17.31 -7.46 3.36
CA ALA A 152 16.53 -7.86 4.52
C ALA A 152 15.96 -6.64 5.28
N SER A 153 16.75 -5.57 5.46
CA SER A 153 16.29 -4.31 6.06
C SER A 153 15.19 -3.66 5.22
N PHE A 154 15.34 -3.62 3.90
CA PHE A 154 14.28 -3.11 3.02
C PHE A 154 13.02 -4.00 3.07
N CYS A 155 13.18 -5.31 3.17
CA CYS A 155 12.06 -6.23 3.38
C CYS A 155 11.34 -5.95 4.70
N ALA A 156 12.07 -5.71 5.79
CA ALA A 156 11.50 -5.37 7.09
C ALA A 156 10.73 -4.03 7.05
N LEU A 157 11.25 -3.02 6.34
CA LEU A 157 10.55 -1.74 6.13
C LEU A 157 9.27 -1.92 5.29
N SER A 158 9.34 -2.71 4.22
CA SER A 158 8.16 -3.05 3.41
C SER A 158 7.12 -3.83 4.22
N TYR A 159 7.56 -4.74 5.09
CA TYR A 159 6.69 -5.47 5.99
C TYR A 159 6.03 -4.54 7.03
N PHE A 160 6.77 -3.57 7.58
CA PHE A 160 6.21 -2.57 8.47
C PHE A 160 5.11 -1.73 7.77
N TYR A 161 5.35 -1.34 6.52
CA TYR A 161 4.32 -0.69 5.70
C TYR A 161 3.08 -1.58 5.53
N MET A 162 3.26 -2.87 5.26
CA MET A 162 2.16 -3.83 5.14
C MET A 162 1.37 -4.03 6.44
N VAL A 163 2.04 -4.10 7.60
CA VAL A 163 1.40 -4.19 8.92
C VAL A 163 0.57 -2.95 9.20
N SER A 164 1.09 -1.77 8.82
CA SER A 164 0.30 -0.54 8.90
C SER A 164 -0.90 -0.58 7.96
N ALA A 165 -0.81 -1.34 6.85
CA ALA A 165 -1.77 -1.28 5.76
C ALA A 165 -2.98 -2.17 5.84
N TRP A 166 -2.81 -3.39 6.31
CA TRP A 166 -3.92 -4.33 6.35
C TRP A 166 -3.67 -5.41 7.38
N GLY A 167 -4.73 -5.82 8.06
CA GLY A 167 -4.67 -6.91 9.06
C GLY A 167 -4.20 -8.25 8.50
N GLY A 168 -4.14 -8.41 7.17
CA GLY A 168 -3.59 -9.59 6.52
C GLY A 168 -2.07 -9.76 6.64
N TYR A 169 -1.35 -8.87 7.34
CA TYR A 169 0.07 -9.10 7.67
C TYR A 169 0.31 -10.42 8.42
N VAL A 170 -0.71 -10.93 9.13
CA VAL A 170 -0.68 -12.24 9.81
C VAL A 170 -0.42 -13.37 8.82
N PHE A 171 -0.80 -13.22 7.54
CA PHE A 171 -0.47 -14.19 6.51
C PHE A 171 1.05 -14.23 6.23
N ILE A 172 1.67 -13.06 6.08
CA ILE A 172 3.10 -12.95 5.75
C ILE A 172 3.98 -13.46 6.89
N ILE A 173 3.66 -13.09 8.14
CA ILE A 173 4.46 -13.51 9.30
C ILE A 173 4.36 -15.00 9.59
N ASN A 174 3.31 -15.69 9.12
CA ASN A 174 3.21 -17.14 9.22
C ASN A 174 3.87 -17.84 8.01
N LEU A 175 3.77 -17.26 6.81
CA LEU A 175 4.31 -17.86 5.60
C LEU A 175 5.84 -17.80 5.54
N ILE A 176 6.47 -16.71 6.01
CA ILE A 176 7.93 -16.58 6.01
C ILE A 176 8.61 -17.66 6.89
N PRO A 177 8.24 -17.84 8.18
CA PRO A 177 8.79 -18.91 9.00
C PRO A 177 8.45 -20.30 8.48
N LEU A 178 7.26 -20.50 7.92
CA LEU A 178 6.90 -21.77 7.29
C LEU A 178 7.80 -22.09 6.09
N HIS A 179 8.13 -21.09 5.27
CA HIS A 179 9.09 -21.23 4.19
C HIS A 179 10.50 -21.57 4.70
N VAL A 180 10.97 -20.88 5.75
CA VAL A 180 12.27 -21.18 6.38
C VAL A 180 12.29 -22.58 6.98
N LEU A 181 11.22 -23.00 7.65
CA LEU A 181 11.08 -24.35 8.22
C LEU A 181 11.12 -25.40 7.11
N ALA A 182 10.43 -25.16 5.99
CA ALA A 182 10.46 -26.06 4.84
C ALA A 182 11.88 -26.20 4.27
N LEU A 183 12.65 -25.10 4.17
CA LEU A 183 14.04 -25.14 3.73
C LEU A 183 14.91 -25.97 4.69
N ILE A 184 14.75 -25.79 6.01
CA ILE A 184 15.46 -26.57 7.03
C ILE A 184 15.14 -28.06 6.92
N VAL A 185 13.87 -28.43 6.70
CA VAL A 185 13.45 -29.84 6.56
C VAL A 185 14.02 -30.48 5.29
N ILE A 186 14.12 -29.72 4.19
CA ILE A 186 14.72 -30.19 2.92
C ILE A 186 16.25 -30.31 3.05
N GLY A 187 16.87 -29.61 4.01
CA GLY A 187 18.31 -29.64 4.25
C GLY A 187 19.13 -28.71 3.35
N GLU A 188 18.47 -27.83 2.61
CA GLU A 188 19.12 -26.76 1.85
C GLU A 188 19.42 -25.60 2.80
N SER A 189 20.70 -25.34 3.06
CA SER A 189 21.12 -24.18 3.85
C SER A 189 20.93 -22.89 3.04
N LEU A 190 20.27 -21.90 3.66
CA LEU A 190 19.99 -20.54 3.16
C LEU A 190 21.18 -19.86 2.47
#